data_AF-R9PLJ6-F1
#
_entry.id   AF-R9PLJ6-F1
#
_cell.length_a   1.000
_cell.length_b   1.000
_cell.length_c   1.000
_cell.angle_alpha   90.00
_cell.angle_beta   90.00
_cell.angle_gamma   90.00
#
_symmetry.space_group_name_H-M   'P 1'
#
loop_
_entity.id
_entity.type
_entity.pdbx_description
1 polymer ?
#
loop_
_entity_poly.entity_id
_entity_poly.type
_entity_poly.pdbx_seq_one_letter_code
_entity_poly.pdbx_strand_id
1 'polypeptide(L)'
;MSSVESAVRPPVVKIRKRTLKQRLNASGYKWAPYVFVSPFFVIFAVFGLFPLLFSLFLSFHYWEPAAGLAAMEWVGIENFTFTLTDDWFQTSVYNTIWIALAAGIPQHVVAIPLA
;
A
#
# COMPACT_ATOMS: atom_id res chain seq x y z
N MET A 1 40.83 -44.41 47.55
CA MET A 1 40.57 -43.04 47.04
C MET A 1 41.15 -42.93 45.63
N SER A 2 40.48 -43.52 44.63
CA SER A 2 40.98 -43.63 43.24
C SER A 2 39.90 -43.29 42.21
N SER A 3 39.22 -42.15 42.34
CA SER A 3 38.06 -41.90 41.47
C SER A 3 37.73 -40.43 41.18
N VAL A 4 38.71 -39.53 41.15
CA VAL A 4 38.45 -38.11 40.84
C VAL A 4 39.51 -37.56 39.90
N GLU A 5 39.52 -37.95 38.62
CA GLU A 5 40.18 -37.12 37.59
C GLU A 5 39.84 -37.55 36.14
N SER A 6 38.61 -38.01 35.85
CA SER A 6 38.15 -38.02 34.45
C SER A 6 37.71 -36.61 34.08
N ALA A 7 38.69 -35.73 33.88
CA ALA A 7 38.46 -34.39 33.36
C ALA A 7 37.98 -34.53 31.90
N VAL A 8 36.67 -34.65 31.71
CA VAL A 8 35.99 -34.52 30.42
C VAL A 8 36.29 -33.12 29.92
N ARG A 9 37.35 -32.99 29.11
CA ARG A 9 37.69 -31.74 28.46
C ARG A 9 36.50 -31.36 27.57
N PRO A 10 35.91 -30.17 27.72
CA PRO A 10 34.82 -29.76 26.85
C PRO A 10 35.32 -29.80 25.40
N PRO A 11 34.50 -30.28 24.44
CA PRO A 11 34.89 -30.28 23.05
C PRO A 11 35.23 -28.85 22.64
N VAL A 12 36.46 -28.64 22.17
CA VAL A 12 36.90 -27.33 21.68
C VAL A 12 36.16 -27.07 20.38
N VAL A 13 35.02 -26.35 20.49
CA VAL A 13 34.25 -25.91 19.33
C VAL A 13 35.11 -24.91 18.57
N LYS A 14 35.70 -25.35 17.45
CA LYS A 14 36.41 -24.47 16.53
C LYS A 14 35.38 -23.55 15.86
N ILE A 15 35.20 -22.35 16.41
CA ILE A 15 34.41 -21.31 15.77
C ILE A 15 35.10 -20.95 14.46
N ARG A 16 34.59 -21.48 13.35
CA ARG A 16 35.07 -21.17 12.00
C ARG A 16 34.82 -19.69 11.76
N LYS A 17 35.85 -18.86 11.94
CA LYS A 17 35.77 -17.43 11.64
C LYS A 17 35.46 -17.29 10.14
N ARG A 18 34.21 -16.92 9.82
CA ARG A 18 33.79 -16.64 8.45
C ARG A 18 34.80 -15.65 7.85
N THR A 19 35.38 -16.02 6.71
CA THR A 19 36.44 -15.22 6.09
C THR A 19 35.85 -13.90 5.59
N LEU A 20 36.65 -12.83 5.58
CA LEU A 20 36.19 -11.51 5.10
C LEU A 20 35.61 -11.60 3.68
N LYS A 21 36.15 -12.49 2.85
CA LYS A 21 35.62 -12.81 1.52
C LYS A 21 34.18 -13.33 1.53
N GLN A 22 33.76 -14.09 2.55
CA GLN A 22 32.35 -14.52 2.72
C GLN A 22 31.43 -13.38 3.17
N ARG A 23 31.96 -12.35 3.84
CA ARG A 23 31.21 -11.12 4.17
C ARG A 23 31.10 -10.17 2.97
N LEU A 24 32.11 -10.14 2.12
CA LEU A 24 32.15 -9.31 0.91
C LEU A 24 31.39 -9.93 -0.27
N ASN A 25 31.30 -11.26 -0.35
CA ASN A 25 30.45 -11.98 -1.30
C ASN A 25 28.95 -11.92 -0.95
N ALA A 26 28.58 -11.20 0.13
CA ALA A 26 27.21 -10.77 0.37
C ALA A 26 26.78 -9.62 -0.57
N SER A 27 27.70 -9.09 -1.39
CA SER A 27 27.42 -8.15 -2.49
C SER A 27 26.92 -8.86 -3.75
N GLY A 28 26.18 -9.95 -3.60
CA GLY A 28 25.51 -10.65 -4.71
C GLY A 28 24.16 -9.99 -4.98
N TYR A 29 24.06 -9.31 -6.12
CA TYR A 29 22.83 -8.77 -6.71
C TYR A 29 22.14 -7.62 -5.95
N LYS A 30 22.73 -6.42 -6.02
CA LYS A 30 22.10 -5.16 -5.58
C LYS A 30 20.71 -4.92 -6.20
N TRP A 31 20.44 -5.51 -7.38
CA TRP A 31 19.16 -5.40 -8.07
C TRP A 31 18.12 -6.45 -7.64
N ALA A 32 18.52 -7.52 -6.95
CA ALA A 32 17.60 -8.59 -6.57
C ALA A 32 16.41 -8.09 -5.72
N PRO A 33 16.59 -7.21 -4.71
CA PRO A 33 15.47 -6.67 -3.95
C PRO A 33 14.45 -5.94 -4.84
N TYR A 34 14.90 -5.20 -5.85
CA TYR A 34 14.02 -4.45 -6.74
C TYR A 34 13.20 -5.37 -7.65
N VAL A 35 13.80 -6.45 -8.16
CA VAL A 35 13.10 -7.45 -8.98
C VAL A 35 12.06 -8.23 -8.16
N PHE A 36 12.30 -8.45 -6.86
CA PHE A 36 11.30 -9.09 -6.01
C PHE A 36 10.11 -8.17 -5.71
N VAL A 37 10.30 -6.86 -5.64
CA VAL A 37 9.21 -5.90 -5.36
C VAL A 37 8.55 -5.37 -6.64
N SER A 38 9.22 -5.45 -7.80
CA SER A 38 8.68 -4.94 -9.07
C SER A 38 7.32 -5.53 -9.48
N PRO A 39 6.97 -6.81 -9.25
CA PRO A 39 5.65 -7.33 -9.62
C PRO A 39 4.51 -6.58 -8.93
N PHE A 40 4.69 -6.23 -7.65
CA PHE A 40 3.71 -5.40 -6.93
C PHE A 40 3.57 -4.03 -7.58
N PHE A 41 4.67 -3.34 -7.87
CA PHE A 41 4.61 -2.00 -8.47
C PHE A 41 4.06 -1.99 -9.88
N VAL A 42 4.35 -3.01 -10.69
CA VAL A 42 3.80 -3.13 -12.05
C VAL A 42 2.29 -3.32 -12.00
N ILE A 43 1.81 -4.26 -11.16
CA ILE A 43 0.37 -4.49 -11.00
C ILE A 43 -0.31 -3.26 -10.42
N PHE A 44 0.26 -2.65 -9.37
CA PHE A 44 -0.25 -1.41 -8.79
C PHE A 44 -0.27 -0.27 -9.80
N ALA A 45 0.76 -0.12 -10.64
CA ALA A 45 0.81 0.95 -11.64
C ALA A 45 -0.30 0.78 -12.68
N VAL A 46 -0.52 -0.44 -13.18
CA VAL A 46 -1.51 -0.73 -14.23
C VAL A 46 -2.95 -0.70 -13.71
N PHE A 47 -3.20 -1.29 -12.54
CA PHE A 47 -4.56 -1.50 -12.02
C PHE A 47 -4.96 -0.56 -10.88
N GLY A 48 -3.99 0.10 -10.24
CA GLY A 48 -4.25 1.08 -9.17
C GLY A 48 -4.01 2.50 -9.65
N LEU A 49 -2.75 2.82 -9.97
CA LEU A 49 -2.32 4.18 -10.26
C LEU A 49 -2.87 4.70 -11.60
N PHE A 50 -2.78 3.90 -12.67
CA PHE A 50 -3.29 4.29 -13.97
C PHE A 50 -4.78 4.64 -13.97
N PRO A 51 -5.72 3.79 -13.48
CA PRO A 51 -7.14 4.15 -13.47
C PRO A 51 -7.43 5.33 -12.54
N LEU A 52 -6.68 5.51 -11.45
CA LEU A 52 -6.81 6.68 -10.58
C LEU A 52 -6.44 7.97 -11.31
N LEU A 53 -5.27 8.00 -11.97
CA LEU A 53 -4.82 9.15 -12.74
C LEU A 53 -5.74 9.42 -13.94
N PHE A 54 -6.22 8.36 -14.60
CA PHE A 54 -7.16 8.49 -15.71
C PHE A 54 -8.53 9.01 -15.25
N SER A 55 -9.05 8.55 -14.11
CA SER A 55 -10.27 9.09 -13.50
C SER A 55 -10.11 10.56 -13.11
N LEU A 56 -8.96 10.95 -12.56
CA LEU A 56 -8.65 12.34 -12.28
C LEU A 56 -8.60 13.17 -13.58
N PHE A 57 -7.96 12.67 -14.63
CA PHE A 57 -7.95 13.33 -15.95
C PHE A 57 -9.37 13.49 -16.50
N LEU A 58 -10.21 12.46 -16.39
CA LEU A 58 -11.62 12.49 -16.79
C LEU A 58 -12.44 13.48 -15.98
N SER A 59 -12.12 13.75 -14.72
CA SER A 59 -12.87 14.72 -13.91
C SER A 59 -12.85 16.14 -14.52
N PHE A 60 -11.83 16.46 -15.33
CA PHE A 60 -11.70 17.73 -16.06
C PHE A 60 -12.27 17.70 -17.49
N HIS A 61 -12.81 16.56 -17.92
CA HIS A 61 -13.35 16.37 -19.25
C HIS A 61 -14.82 15.96 -19.19
N TYR A 62 -15.59 16.41 -20.17
CA TYR A 62 -16.84 15.78 -20.51
C TYR A 62 -16.54 14.65 -21.48
N TRP A 63 -16.98 13.43 -21.15
CA TRP A 63 -16.79 12.29 -22.04
C TRP A 63 -17.95 11.32 -21.96
N GLU A 64 -18.57 11.06 -23.11
CA GLU A 64 -19.56 10.01 -23.28
C GLU A 64 -18.89 8.78 -23.93
N PRO A 65 -18.68 7.67 -23.20
CA PRO A 65 -17.93 6.52 -23.73
C PRO A 65 -18.55 5.91 -24.99
N ALA A 66 -19.87 6.02 -25.16
CA ALA A 66 -20.61 5.52 -26.33
C ALA A 66 -20.28 6.29 -27.62
N ALA A 67 -19.87 7.56 -27.52
CA ALA A 67 -19.50 8.40 -28.64
C ALA A 67 -18.03 8.22 -29.09
N GLY A 68 -17.26 7.40 -28.35
CA GLY A 68 -15.85 7.14 -28.63
C GLY A 68 -14.88 8.19 -28.06
N LEU A 69 -13.58 7.98 -28.26
CA LEU A 69 -12.53 8.83 -27.68
C LEU A 69 -12.44 10.23 -28.31
N ALA A 70 -12.95 10.41 -29.54
CA ALA A 70 -12.92 11.69 -30.24
C ALA A 70 -13.93 12.70 -29.69
N ALA A 71 -14.93 12.24 -28.93
CA ALA A 71 -15.96 13.06 -28.32
C ALA A 71 -15.57 13.59 -26.92
N MET A 72 -14.29 13.44 -26.54
CA MET A 72 -13.80 13.89 -25.24
C MET A 72 -13.50 15.38 -25.28
N GLU A 73 -14.24 16.16 -24.49
CA GLU A 73 -14.13 17.62 -24.46
C GLU A 73 -13.51 18.09 -23.15
N TRP A 74 -12.53 19.00 -23.21
CA TRP A 74 -11.95 19.61 -22.02
C TRP A 74 -12.91 20.69 -21.48
N VAL A 75 -13.44 20.46 -20.28
CA VAL A 75 -14.39 21.38 -19.62
C VAL A 75 -13.82 22.02 -18.34
N GLY A 76 -12.56 21.72 -18.01
CA GLY A 76 -11.90 22.27 -16.84
C GLY A 76 -12.62 21.91 -15.54
N ILE A 77 -13.09 22.90 -14.79
CA ILE A 77 -13.71 22.67 -13.46
C ILE A 77 -15.24 22.60 -13.48
N GLU A 78 -15.87 22.69 -14.66
CA GLU A 78 -17.33 22.78 -14.80
C GLU A 78 -18.04 21.59 -14.15
N ASN A 79 -17.54 20.37 -14.36
CA ASN A 79 -18.05 19.15 -13.72
C ASN A 79 -18.13 19.27 -12.20
N PHE A 80 -17.07 19.81 -11.57
CA PHE A 80 -17.04 19.99 -10.12
C PHE A 80 -18.08 21.00 -9.66
N THR A 81 -18.18 22.14 -10.35
CA THR A 81 -19.19 23.16 -9.99
C THR A 81 -20.60 22.62 -10.12
N PHE A 82 -20.90 21.92 -11.22
CA PHE A 82 -22.20 21.29 -11.46
C PHE A 82 -22.57 20.30 -10.35
N THR A 83 -21.67 19.37 -10.02
CA THR A 83 -21.90 18.37 -8.97
C THR A 83 -22.02 18.99 -7.58
N LEU A 84 -21.21 20.00 -7.25
CA LEU A 84 -21.26 20.65 -5.94
C LEU A 84 -22.54 21.46 -5.72
N THR A 85 -23.14 22.00 -6.78
CA THR A 85 -24.42 22.73 -6.71
C THR A 85 -25.64 21.83 -6.80
N ASP A 86 -25.47 20.52 -7.04
CA ASP A 86 -26.57 19.59 -7.17
C ASP A 86 -27.13 19.17 -5.79
N ASP A 87 -28.44 19.38 -5.59
CA ASP A 87 -29.14 19.08 -4.34
C ASP A 87 -29.04 17.58 -3.98
N TRP A 88 -29.08 16.70 -4.98
CA TRP A 88 -28.98 15.25 -4.77
C TRP A 88 -27.59 14.84 -4.29
N PHE A 89 -26.54 15.42 -4.89
CA PHE A 89 -25.18 15.22 -4.45
C PHE A 89 -24.98 15.71 -3.00
N GLN A 90 -25.41 16.92 -2.67
CA GLN A 90 -25.30 17.48 -1.31
C GLN A 90 -26.01 16.61 -0.28
N THR A 91 -27.22 16.16 -0.59
CA THR A 91 -28.00 15.26 0.28
C THR A 91 -27.29 13.92 0.47
N SER A 92 -26.74 13.35 -0.60
CA SER A 92 -26.01 12.07 -0.54
C SER A 92 -24.74 12.16 0.29
N VAL A 93 -23.98 13.26 0.14
CA VAL A 93 -22.77 13.53 0.93
C VAL A 93 -23.12 13.70 2.41
N TYR A 94 -24.16 14.49 2.73
CA TYR A 94 -24.64 14.67 4.10
C TYR A 94 -25.02 13.33 4.74
N ASN A 95 -25.82 12.51 4.04
CA ASN A 95 -26.22 11.19 4.53
C ASN A 95 -25.02 10.27 4.77
N THR A 96 -24.03 10.28 3.87
CA THR A 96 -22.81 9.46 4.01
C THR A 96 -22.00 9.85 5.24
N ILE A 97 -21.78 11.15 5.43
CA ILE A 97 -21.06 11.68 6.60
C ILE A 97 -21.84 11.36 7.88
N TRP A 98 -23.16 11.57 7.86
CA TRP A 98 -24.03 11.26 8.99
C TRP A 98 -23.94 9.79 9.39
N ILE A 99 -24.06 8.86 8.44
CA ILE A 99 -23.93 7.42 8.69
C ILE A 99 -22.53 7.07 9.19
N ALA A 100 -21.48 7.63 8.58
CA ALA A 100 -20.09 7.37 8.99
C ALA A 100 -19.83 7.79 10.44
N LEU A 101 -20.34 8.95 10.86
CA LEU A 101 -20.23 9.43 12.24
C LEU A 101 -21.12 8.65 13.20
N ALA A 102 -22.38 8.42 12.81
CA ALA A 102 -23.34 7.68 13.61
C ALA A 102 -22.93 6.23 13.85
N ALA A 103 -22.19 5.61 12.91
CA ALA A 103 -21.63 4.27 13.09
C ALA A 103 -20.25 4.30 13.75
N GLY A 104 -19.35 5.18 13.27
CA GLY A 104 -17.95 5.21 13.69
C GLY A 104 -17.75 5.70 15.11
N ILE A 105 -18.49 6.72 15.56
CA ILE A 105 -18.34 7.26 16.91
C ILE A 105 -18.75 6.21 17.96
N PRO A 106 -19.96 5.61 17.91
CA PRO A 106 -20.31 4.55 18.85
C PRO A 106 -19.34 3.36 18.78
N GLN A 107 -18.92 2.96 17.58
CA GLN A 107 -17.94 1.88 17.42
C GLN A 107 -16.65 2.17 18.19
N HIS A 108 -16.05 3.36 18.05
CA HIS A 108 -14.82 3.71 18.76
C HIS A 108 -15.02 3.88 20.26
N VAL A 109 -16.16 4.48 20.68
CA VAL A 109 -16.50 4.63 22.10
C VAL A 109 -16.65 3.28 22.79
N VAL A 110 -17.15 2.25 22.09
CA VAL A 110 -17.26 0.89 22.63
C VAL A 110 -15.94 0.11 22.49
N ALA A 111 -15.25 0.23 21.35
CA ALA A 111 -14.06 -0.55 21.06
C ALA A 111 -12.86 -0.14 21.93
N ILE A 112 -12.65 1.16 22.20
CA ILE A 112 -11.48 1.63 22.95
C ILE A 112 -11.48 1.14 24.41
N PRO A 113 -12.59 1.19 25.16
CA PRO A 113 -12.63 0.62 26.51
C PRO A 113 -12.55 -0.90 26.57
N LEU A 114 -12.90 -1.61 25.49
CA LEU A 114 -12.91 -3.07 25.44
C LEU A 114 -11.56 -3.68 25.01
N ALA A 115 -10.72 -2.91 24.33
CA ALA A 115 -9.40 -3.34 23.82
C ALA A 115 -8.34 -3.40 24.93
#